data_AF-A0A3G1A4W6-F1
#
_entry.id   AF-A0A3G1A4W6-F1
#
_cell.length_a   1.000
_cell.length_b   1.000
_cell.length_c   1.000
_cell.angle_alpha   90.00
_cell.angle_beta   90.00
_cell.angle_gamma   90.00
#
_symmetry.space_group_name_H-M   'P 1'
#
loop_
_entity.id
_entity.type
_entity.pdbx_description
1 polymer ?
#
loop_
_entity_poly.entity_id
_entity_poly.type
_entity_poly.pdbx_seq_one_letter_code
_entity_poly.pdbx_strand_id
1 'polypeptide(L)' 'MRVNYDPEADILYIIIREGPIKDTVEADDDVLIEIAEDGNVAGIEIWNA' A
#
# COMPACT_ATOMS: atom_id res chain seq x y z
N MET A 1 8.08 8.72 3.21
CA MET A 1 8.25 7.26 3.25
C MET A 1 8.23 6.77 4.68
N ARG A 2 7.26 5.92 5.03
CA ARG A 2 7.11 5.28 6.33
C ARG A 2 6.80 3.80 6.09
N VAL A 3 7.34 2.92 6.94
CA VAL A 3 7.04 1.49 6.91
C VAL A 3 6.40 1.13 8.24
N ASN A 4 5.24 0.48 8.21
CA ASN A 4 4.52 0.03 9.40
C ASN A 4 4.06 -1.41 9.19
N TYR A 5 4.16 -2.22 10.22
CA TYR A 5 3.59 -3.57 10.23
C TYR A 5 2.45 -3.62 11.23
N ASP A 6 1.30 -4.13 10.80
CA ASP A 6 0.16 -4.45 11.65
C ASP A 6 0.18 -5.96 11.97
N PRO A 7 0.55 -6.36 13.20
CA PRO A 7 0.63 -7.77 13.57
C PRO A 7 -0.74 -8.44 13.77
N GLU A 8 -1.83 -7.67 13.92
CA GLU A 8 -3.17 -8.23 14.05
C GLU A 8 -3.76 -8.59 12.68
N ALA A 9 -3.51 -7.73 11.68
CA ALA A 9 -3.93 -7.95 10.30
C ALA A 9 -2.94 -8.80 9.48
N ASP A 10 -1.69 -8.93 9.94
CA ASP A 10 -0.58 -9.54 9.21
C ASP A 10 -0.31 -8.81 7.88
N ILE A 11 -0.16 -7.47 7.96
CA ILE A 11 0.04 -6.60 6.80
C ILE A 11 1.22 -5.66 7.01
N LEU A 12 2.15 -5.63 6.04
CA LEU A 12 3.21 -4.64 5.93
C LEU A 12 2.79 -3.51 5.00
N TYR A 13 2.69 -2.31 5.55
CA TYR A 13 2.42 -1.07 4.82
C TYR A 13 3.71 -0.32 4.52
N ILE A 14 3.94 -0.01 3.24
CA ILE A 14 5.00 0.88 2.77
C ILE A 14 4.33 2.14 2.22
N ILE A 15 4.29 3.19 3.02
CA ILE A 15 3.64 4.46 2.67
C ILE A 15 4.68 5.37 2.03
N ILE A 16 4.53 5.63 0.74
CA ILE A 16 5.44 6.48 -0.04
C ILE A 16 5.02 7.94 0.08
N ARG A 17 3.71 8.21 -0.05
CA ARG A 17 3.08 9.53 0.05
C ARG A 17 1.76 9.45 0.82
N GLU A 18 1.49 10.45 1.65
CA GLU A 18 0.20 10.60 2.33
C GLU A 18 -0.81 11.38 1.47
N GLY A 19 -2.09 11.03 1.56
CA GLY A 19 -3.17 11.70 0.84
C GLY A 19 -4.27 10.73 0.39
N PRO A 20 -5.26 11.21 -0.38
CA PRO A 20 -6.31 10.35 -0.92
C PRO A 20 -5.75 9.36 -1.94
N ILE A 21 -6.26 8.13 -1.88
CA ILE A 21 -6.02 7.07 -2.84
C ILE A 21 -7.12 7.12 -3.90
N LYS A 22 -6.70 7.14 -5.16
CA LYS A 22 -7.61 7.16 -6.31
C LYS A 22 -7.97 5.76 -6.76
N ASP A 23 -6.99 4.85 -6.74
CA ASP A 23 -7.13 3.49 -7.23
C ASP A 23 -6.16 2.55 -6.52
N THR A 24 -6.44 1.25 -6.56
CA THR A 24 -5.57 0.20 -6.01
C THR A 24 -5.41 -0.91 -7.03
N VAL A 25 -4.16 -1.27 -7.30
CA VAL A 25 -3.80 -2.32 -8.25
C VAL A 25 -3.36 -3.56 -7.49
N GLU A 26 -4.04 -4.67 -7.70
CA GLU A 26 -3.56 -6.00 -7.28
C GLU A 26 -2.40 -6.42 -8.20
N ALA A 27 -1.19 -6.35 -7.69
CA ALA A 27 0.03 -6.67 -8.44
C ALA A 27 0.40 -8.16 -8.34
N ASP A 28 0.03 -8.79 -7.24
CA ASP A 28 0.15 -10.23 -6.95
C ASP A 28 -0.95 -10.60 -5.91
N ASP A 29 -1.09 -11.88 -5.58
CA ASP A 29 -2.14 -12.41 -4.69
C ASP A 29 -2.14 -11.71 -3.31
N ASP A 30 -0.96 -11.33 -2.81
CA ASP A 30 -0.76 -10.68 -1.51
C ASP A 30 -0.17 -9.25 -1.61
N VAL A 31 -0.09 -8.67 -2.82
CA VAL A 31 0.58 -7.38 -3.03
C VAL A 31 -0.35 -6.38 -3.72
N LEU A 32 -0.67 -5.31 -3.00
CA LEU A 32 -1.51 -4.22 -3.51
C LEU A 32 -0.68 -2.93 -3.64
N ILE A 33 -0.87 -2.22 -4.74
CA ILE A 33 -0.22 -0.93 -5.02
C ILE A 33 -1.29 0.15 -5.06
N GLU A 34 -1.22 1.10 -4.14
CA GLU A 34 -2.12 2.24 -4.08
C GLU A 34 -1.64 3.38 -4.98
N ILE A 35 -2.54 3.93 -5.79
CA ILE A 35 -2.28 5.00 -6.76
C ILE A 35 -2.95 6.28 -6.28
N ALA A 36 -2.17 7.36 -6.21
CA ALA A 36 -2.65 8.70 -5.87
C ALA A 36 -3.43 9.34 -7.02
N GLU A 37 -4.14 10.43 -6.72
CA GLU A 37 -4.90 11.22 -7.69
C GLU A 37 -4.08 11.69 -8.91
N ASP A 38 -2.79 11.98 -8.71
CA ASP A 38 -1.87 12.42 -9.76
C ASP A 38 -1.26 11.27 -10.58
N GLY A 39 -1.67 10.03 -10.32
CA GLY A 39 -1.23 8.83 -11.03
C GLY A 39 0.10 8.24 -10.53
N ASN A 40 0.71 8.81 -9.49
CA ASN A 40 1.91 8.25 -8.88
C ASN A 40 1.55 7.22 -7.79
N VAL A 41 2.50 6.32 -7.47
CA VAL A 41 2.33 5.37 -6.35
C VAL A 41 2.29 6.13 -5.02
N ALA A 42 1.26 5.85 -4.24
CA ALA A 42 1.05 6.38 -2.90
C ALA A 42 1.52 5.41 -1.81
N GLY A 43 1.27 4.11 -2.00
CA GLY A 43 1.51 3.08 -1.00
C GLY A 43 1.64 1.69 -1.62
N ILE A 44 2.19 0.77 -0.84
CA ILE A 44 2.19 -0.67 -1.11
C ILE A 44 1.74 -1.38 0.16
N GLU A 45 0.83 -2.32 0.01
CA GLU A 45 0.45 -3.27 1.05
C GLU A 45 0.96 -4.65 0.67
N ILE A 46 1.57 -5.34 1.62
CA ILE A 46 1.94 -6.75 1.51
C ILE A 46 1.19 -7.49 2.61
N TRP A 47 0.28 -8.35 2.21
CA TRP A 47 -0.53 -9.17 3.12
C TRP A 47 0.23 -10.48 3.42
N ASN A 48 -0.06 -11.11 4.56
CA ASN A 48 0.60 -12.35 5.03
C ASN A 48 2.14 -12.20 5.09
N ALA A 49 2.64 -11.19 5.81
CA ALA A 49 4.00 -10.65 5.67
C ALA A 49 5.08 -11.23 6.63
#